data_AF-A0A150ZZ25-F1
#
_entry.id   AF-A0A150ZZ25-F1
#
_cell.length_a   1.000
_cell.length_b   1.000
_cell.length_c   1.000
_cell.angle_alpha   90.00
_cell.angle_beta   90.00
_cell.angle_gamma   90.00
#
_symmetry.space_group_name_H-M   'P 1'
#
loop_
_entity.id
_entity.type
_entity.pdbx_description
1 polymer ?
#
loop_
_entity_poly.entity_id
_entity_poly.type
_entity_poly.pdbx_seq_one_letter_code
_entity_poly.pdbx_strand_id
1 'polypeptide(L)'
;MKKLGQKDVEVVPESLHKGHRLRLRRRIIDSTGDTISELELLEYLLFATHPRMDVKPLAKSLLKEFGDFKKLFAADHDELKSLDGVNDAVVALIKTVRESMKTILRKDLKSGTPLKSWKSVVDYLRLSIGNNPVETVRVLFLNKKYTLIREYVQELGAADHTPLCMREIIKKCLTCGASAMVIAHNHPSGNPLPSQEDLRITGKLKKICQKVDVQLVDHFIVTPHDHFSFVVNGLL
;
A
#
# COMPACT_ATOMS: atom_id res chain seq x y z
N MET A 1 -39.64 -66.90 8.67
CA MET A 1 -39.91 -65.47 8.89
C MET A 1 -38.94 -64.93 9.94
N LYS A 2 -37.98 -64.08 9.52
CA LYS A 2 -37.33 -63.04 10.35
C LYS A 2 -36.57 -62.11 9.40
N LYS A 3 -37.20 -60.98 9.06
CA LYS A 3 -36.57 -59.81 8.45
C LYS A 3 -35.89 -59.03 9.58
N LEU A 4 -34.58 -58.82 9.50
CA LEU A 4 -33.81 -57.84 10.28
C LEU A 4 -32.44 -57.76 9.58
N GLY A 5 -31.91 -56.63 9.17
CA GLY A 5 -32.33 -55.24 9.13
C GLY A 5 -31.26 -54.53 8.30
N GLN A 6 -31.66 -53.65 7.40
CA GLN A 6 -30.74 -52.77 6.69
C GLN A 6 -29.94 -52.01 7.75
N LYS A 7 -28.62 -52.19 7.77
CA LYS A 7 -27.75 -51.28 8.51
C LYS A 7 -27.85 -49.93 7.81
N ASP A 8 -28.46 -48.98 8.49
CA ASP A 8 -28.37 -47.57 8.15
C ASP A 8 -26.88 -47.23 8.04
N VAL A 9 -26.46 -46.97 6.81
CA VAL A 9 -25.14 -46.38 6.54
C VAL A 9 -25.26 -44.96 7.06
N GLU A 10 -24.71 -44.72 8.25
CA GLU A 10 -24.55 -43.40 8.81
C GLU A 10 -23.70 -42.59 7.83
N VAL A 11 -24.36 -41.74 7.04
CA VAL A 11 -23.70 -40.83 6.10
C VAL A 11 -22.97 -39.80 6.94
N VAL A 12 -21.69 -40.06 7.20
CA VAL A 12 -20.77 -39.06 7.73
C VAL A 12 -20.76 -37.89 6.72
N PRO A 13 -21.04 -36.64 7.15
CA PRO A 13 -21.15 -35.53 6.22
C PRO A 13 -19.85 -35.39 5.40
N GLU A 14 -19.96 -35.51 4.09
CA GLU A 14 -18.86 -35.22 3.17
C GLU A 14 -18.38 -33.79 3.44
N SER A 15 -17.09 -33.65 3.75
CA SER A 15 -16.52 -32.41 4.28
C SER A 15 -16.86 -31.19 3.40
N LEU A 16 -17.34 -30.12 4.04
CA LEU A 16 -17.74 -28.84 3.44
C LEU A 16 -16.69 -28.19 2.49
N HIS A 17 -15.47 -28.72 2.45
CA HIS A 17 -14.31 -28.16 1.78
C HIS A 17 -14.05 -28.75 0.39
N LYS A 18 -14.69 -29.87 -0.01
CA LYS A 18 -14.51 -30.43 -1.36
C LYS A 18 -15.04 -29.45 -2.41
N GLY A 19 -14.14 -29.02 -3.31
CA GLY A 19 -14.46 -28.16 -4.45
C GLY A 19 -14.52 -26.66 -4.17
N HIS A 20 -14.30 -26.18 -2.93
CA HIS A 20 -14.35 -24.74 -2.62
C HIS A 20 -13.38 -23.93 -3.48
N ARG A 21 -12.13 -24.40 -3.61
CA ARG A 21 -11.11 -23.79 -4.49
C ARG A 21 -11.55 -23.71 -5.96
N LEU A 22 -12.23 -24.74 -6.47
CA LEU A 22 -12.72 -24.77 -7.85
C LEU A 22 -13.91 -23.81 -8.04
N ARG A 23 -14.86 -23.80 -7.11
CA ARG A 23 -16.00 -22.87 -7.12
C ARG A 23 -15.53 -21.41 -7.07
N LEU A 24 -14.60 -21.10 -6.16
CA LEU A 24 -14.05 -19.76 -6.02
C LEU A 24 -13.21 -19.35 -7.25
N ARG A 25 -12.40 -20.26 -7.81
CA ARG A 25 -11.71 -20.02 -9.09
C ARG A 25 -12.70 -19.65 -10.20
N ARG A 26 -13.78 -20.42 -10.35
CA ARG A 26 -14.77 -20.19 -11.39
C ARG A 26 -15.48 -18.85 -11.18
N ARG A 27 -15.85 -18.54 -9.94
CA ARG A 27 -16.44 -17.25 -9.57
C ARG A 27 -15.53 -16.07 -9.90
N ILE A 28 -14.22 -16.19 -9.66
CA ILE A 28 -13.23 -15.14 -10.02
C ILE A 28 -13.10 -14.95 -11.54
N ILE A 29 -13.13 -16.05 -12.31
CA ILE A 29 -13.04 -15.97 -13.77
C ILE A 29 -14.31 -15.38 -14.37
N ASP A 30 -15.47 -15.76 -13.84
CA ASP A 30 -16.78 -15.39 -14.37
C ASP A 30 -17.30 -14.04 -13.84
N SER A 31 -16.61 -13.41 -12.89
CA SER A 31 -17.07 -12.15 -12.28
C SER A 31 -17.06 -11.01 -13.30
N THR A 32 -18.24 -10.60 -13.76
CA THR A 32 -18.45 -9.44 -14.64
C THR A 32 -19.23 -8.34 -13.91
N GLY A 33 -18.64 -7.80 -12.83
CA GLY A 33 -19.26 -6.74 -12.04
C GLY A 33 -19.82 -7.18 -10.68
N ASP A 34 -19.87 -8.48 -10.38
CA ASP A 34 -20.16 -8.98 -9.03
C ASP A 34 -18.98 -8.73 -8.09
N THR A 35 -19.25 -8.16 -6.92
CA THR A 35 -18.23 -7.94 -5.88
C THR A 35 -17.83 -9.27 -5.24
N ILE A 36 -16.62 -9.73 -5.53
CA ILE A 36 -15.95 -10.79 -4.77
C ILE A 36 -15.47 -10.16 -3.46
N SER A 37 -15.79 -10.79 -2.34
CA SER A 37 -15.39 -10.25 -1.04
C SER A 37 -13.88 -10.30 -0.84
N GLU A 38 -13.33 -9.39 -0.03
CA GLU A 38 -11.91 -9.42 0.36
C GLU A 38 -11.52 -10.76 1.01
N LEU A 39 -12.43 -11.35 1.80
CA LEU A 39 -12.24 -12.67 2.37
C LEU A 39 -12.05 -13.73 1.29
N GLU A 40 -12.91 -13.76 0.29
CA GLU A 40 -12.81 -14.71 -0.82
C GLU A 40 -11.56 -14.49 -1.68
N LEU A 41 -11.21 -13.24 -1.98
CA LEU A 41 -9.99 -12.92 -2.70
C LEU A 41 -8.74 -13.38 -1.91
N LEU A 42 -8.74 -13.19 -0.59
CA LEU A 42 -7.63 -13.61 0.27
C LEU A 42 -7.54 -15.12 0.40
N GLU A 43 -8.66 -15.82 0.56
CA GLU A 43 -8.71 -17.28 0.52
C GLU A 43 -8.11 -17.80 -0.80
N TYR A 44 -8.46 -17.17 -1.93
CA TYR A 44 -7.93 -17.60 -3.23
C TYR A 44 -6.43 -17.38 -3.36
N LEU A 45 -5.92 -16.24 -2.89
CA LEU A 45 -4.48 -15.95 -2.82
C LEU A 45 -3.77 -17.01 -1.97
N LEU A 46 -4.27 -17.30 -0.76
CA LEU A 46 -3.64 -18.23 0.18
C LEU A 46 -3.58 -19.68 -0.33
N PHE A 47 -4.42 -20.09 -1.28
CA PHE A 47 -4.26 -21.41 -1.92
C PHE A 47 -2.95 -21.58 -2.69
N ALA A 48 -2.27 -20.49 -3.06
CA ALA A 48 -0.95 -20.55 -3.69
C ALA A 48 0.13 -21.00 -2.69
N THR A 49 -0.03 -20.67 -1.40
CA THR A 49 0.95 -20.96 -0.35
C THR A 49 0.52 -22.14 0.53
N HIS A 50 -0.77 -22.46 0.54
CA HIS A 50 -1.38 -23.53 1.34
C HIS A 50 -2.32 -24.42 0.50
N PRO A 51 -1.79 -25.19 -0.46
CA PRO A 51 -2.61 -25.90 -1.44
C PRO A 51 -3.45 -27.06 -0.88
N ARG A 52 -3.17 -27.53 0.34
CA ARG A 52 -3.80 -28.70 0.98
C ARG A 52 -4.43 -28.42 2.34
N MET A 53 -4.52 -27.15 2.75
CA MET A 53 -5.08 -26.77 4.06
C MET A 53 -6.34 -25.93 3.89
N ASP A 54 -7.19 -25.91 4.92
CA ASP A 54 -8.25 -24.91 5.02
C ASP A 54 -7.63 -23.55 5.32
N VAL A 55 -7.70 -22.64 4.34
CA VAL A 55 -7.13 -21.29 4.43
C VAL A 55 -8.09 -20.28 5.03
N LYS A 56 -9.37 -20.64 5.19
CA LYS A 56 -10.40 -19.72 5.68
C LYS A 56 -10.12 -19.20 7.10
N PRO A 57 -9.63 -20.01 8.06
CA PRO A 57 -9.24 -19.49 9.38
C PRO A 57 -8.12 -18.44 9.28
N LEU A 58 -7.08 -18.70 8.48
CA LEU A 58 -5.97 -17.77 8.28
C LEU A 58 -6.44 -16.48 7.59
N ALA A 59 -7.27 -16.59 6.54
CA ALA A 59 -7.84 -15.44 5.85
C ALA A 59 -8.67 -14.56 6.79
N LYS A 60 -9.49 -15.16 7.65
CA LYS A 60 -10.24 -14.44 8.68
C LYS A 60 -9.34 -13.79 9.72
N SER A 61 -8.27 -14.46 10.14
CA SER A 61 -7.30 -13.92 11.10
C SER A 61 -6.61 -12.67 10.54
N LEU A 62 -6.12 -12.75 9.30
CA LEU A 62 -5.51 -11.62 8.60
C LEU A 62 -6.47 -10.44 8.43
N LEU A 63 -7.71 -10.68 7.99
CA LEU A 63 -8.70 -9.60 7.86
C LEU A 63 -9.20 -9.07 9.20
N LYS A 64 -9.16 -9.86 10.27
CA LYS A 64 -9.49 -9.37 11.60
C LYS A 64 -8.41 -8.43 12.13
N GLU A 65 -7.14 -8.79 11.94
CA GLU A 65 -6.00 -7.99 12.39
C GLU A 65 -5.84 -6.71 11.57
N PHE A 66 -5.84 -6.85 10.24
CA PHE A 66 -5.60 -5.74 9.35
C PHE A 66 -6.87 -5.04 8.90
N GLY A 67 -8.07 -5.58 9.13
CA GLY A 67 -9.34 -4.92 8.78
C GLY A 67 -9.70 -4.97 7.29
N ASP A 68 -8.84 -4.46 6.40
CA ASP A 68 -9.07 -4.42 4.95
C ASP A 68 -7.80 -4.71 4.11
N PHE A 69 -7.97 -4.84 2.80
CA PHE A 69 -6.86 -5.08 1.86
C PHE A 69 -5.82 -3.97 1.81
N LYS A 70 -6.22 -2.71 2.01
CA LYS A 70 -5.26 -1.59 2.00
C LYS A 70 -4.29 -1.73 3.17
N LYS A 71 -4.80 -2.08 4.35
CA LYS A 71 -3.99 -2.30 5.54
C LYS A 71 -3.15 -3.58 5.41
N LEU A 72 -3.76 -4.69 4.98
CA LEU A 72 -3.08 -5.98 4.82
C LEU A 72 -1.91 -5.89 3.83
N PHE A 73 -2.12 -5.28 2.67
CA PHE A 73 -1.06 -5.13 1.68
C PHE A 73 -0.11 -3.98 1.99
N ALA A 74 -0.38 -3.13 2.99
CA ALA A 74 0.59 -2.15 3.48
C ALA A 74 1.50 -2.73 4.58
N ALA A 75 1.04 -3.76 5.30
CA ALA A 75 1.72 -4.39 6.44
C ALA A 75 3.19 -4.74 6.15
N ASP A 76 4.04 -4.55 7.15
CA ASP A 76 5.45 -4.86 7.08
C ASP A 76 5.72 -6.36 7.32
N HIS A 77 7.00 -6.73 7.33
CA HIS A 77 7.37 -8.14 7.52
C HIS A 77 6.99 -8.67 8.91
N ASP A 78 7.25 -7.88 9.94
CA ASP A 78 7.19 -8.32 11.33
C ASP A 78 5.73 -8.30 11.82
N GLU A 79 4.94 -7.31 11.38
CA GLU A 79 3.49 -7.27 11.54
C GLU A 79 2.84 -8.53 10.97
N LEU A 80 3.18 -8.91 9.73
CA LEU A 80 2.64 -10.12 9.11
C LEU A 80 3.06 -11.40 9.86
N LYS A 81 4.34 -11.50 10.24
CA LYS A 81 4.89 -12.68 10.92
C LYS A 81 4.41 -12.83 12.36
N SER A 82 3.80 -11.79 12.94
CA SER A 82 3.19 -11.85 14.27
C SER A 82 1.95 -12.76 14.32
N LEU A 83 1.29 -13.01 13.19
CA LEU A 83 0.12 -13.88 13.13
C LEU A 83 0.49 -15.36 12.93
N ASP A 84 -0.14 -16.23 13.71
CA ASP A 84 -0.02 -17.67 13.55
C ASP A 84 -0.51 -18.14 12.17
N GLY A 85 0.23 -19.08 11.58
CA GLY A 85 -0.01 -19.57 10.21
C GLY A 85 0.57 -18.70 9.09
N VAL A 86 1.16 -17.53 9.38
CA VAL A 86 1.87 -16.70 8.39
C VAL A 86 3.32 -17.16 8.25
N ASN A 87 3.59 -17.92 7.19
CA ASN A 87 4.95 -18.32 6.80
C ASN A 87 5.55 -17.38 5.74
N ASP A 88 6.82 -17.59 5.41
CA ASP A 88 7.54 -16.74 4.45
C ASP A 88 6.88 -16.75 3.05
N ALA A 89 6.21 -17.84 2.67
CA ALA A 89 5.48 -17.92 1.42
C ALA A 89 4.25 -16.99 1.41
N VAL A 90 3.50 -16.92 2.52
CA VAL A 90 2.40 -15.95 2.68
C VAL A 90 2.92 -14.52 2.66
N VAL A 91 4.02 -14.24 3.37
CA VAL A 91 4.64 -12.90 3.36
C VAL A 91 5.07 -12.52 1.93
N ALA A 92 5.75 -13.42 1.22
CA ALA A 92 6.18 -13.19 -0.16
C ALA A 92 4.99 -12.95 -1.10
N LEU A 93 3.89 -13.70 -0.94
CA LEU A 93 2.66 -13.51 -1.71
C LEU A 93 2.05 -12.12 -1.49
N ILE A 94 1.86 -11.72 -0.23
CA ILE A 94 1.30 -10.40 0.14
C ILE A 94 2.19 -9.28 -0.40
N LYS A 95 3.51 -9.39 -0.20
CA LYS A 95 4.49 -8.43 -0.73
C LYS A 95 4.46 -8.39 -2.27
N THR A 96 4.28 -9.51 -2.95
CA THR A 96 4.18 -9.54 -4.42
C THR A 96 2.96 -8.79 -4.93
N VAL A 97 1.80 -8.96 -4.28
CA VAL A 97 0.59 -8.19 -4.62
C VAL A 97 0.83 -6.69 -4.38
N ARG A 98 1.43 -6.32 -3.25
CA ARG A 98 1.82 -4.94 -2.94
C ARG A 98 2.74 -4.33 -3.99
N GLU A 99 3.84 -4.99 -4.34
CA GLU A 99 4.80 -4.47 -5.32
C GLU A 99 4.20 -4.41 -6.73
N SER A 100 3.25 -5.29 -7.06
CA SER A 100 2.47 -5.23 -8.30
C SER A 100 1.61 -3.97 -8.35
N MET A 101 0.85 -3.68 -7.28
CA MET A 101 0.06 -2.45 -7.17
C MET A 101 0.92 -1.19 -7.24
N LYS A 102 2.04 -1.16 -6.51
CA LYS A 102 3.00 -0.04 -6.55
C LYS A 102 3.56 0.17 -7.95
N THR A 103 3.86 -0.92 -8.67
CA THR A 103 4.36 -0.86 -10.04
C THR A 103 3.32 -0.27 -11.00
N ILE A 104 2.05 -0.68 -10.88
CA ILE A 104 0.95 -0.15 -11.70
C ILE A 104 0.76 1.34 -11.43
N LEU A 105 0.57 1.72 -10.15
CA LEU A 105 0.37 3.13 -9.78
C LEU A 105 1.54 4.01 -10.21
N ARG A 106 2.78 3.53 -10.06
CA ARG A 106 3.97 4.25 -10.52
C ARG A 106 4.01 4.42 -12.05
N LYS A 107 3.57 3.41 -12.80
CA LYS A 107 3.44 3.51 -14.26
C LYS A 107 2.36 4.52 -14.66
N ASP A 108 1.24 4.56 -13.95
CA ASP A 108 0.19 5.54 -14.19
C ASP A 108 0.72 6.96 -14.00
N LEU A 109 1.48 7.21 -12.93
CA LEU A 109 2.15 8.49 -12.67
C LEU A 109 3.14 8.89 -13.79
N LYS A 110 3.77 7.92 -14.48
CA LYS A 110 4.70 8.14 -15.60
C LYS A 110 4.02 8.24 -16.97
N SER A 111 2.85 7.63 -17.14
CA SER A 111 2.15 7.52 -18.42
C SER A 111 1.62 8.86 -18.95
N GLY A 112 1.64 9.91 -18.15
CA GLY A 112 1.19 11.24 -18.55
C GLY A 112 -0.32 11.34 -18.70
N THR A 113 -1.07 10.37 -18.21
CA THR A 113 -2.40 10.68 -17.67
C THR A 113 -2.14 11.84 -16.70
N PRO A 114 -2.71 13.04 -16.91
CA PRO A 114 -2.60 14.11 -15.92
C PRO A 114 -2.90 13.51 -14.55
N LEU A 115 -2.36 14.05 -13.46
CA LEU A 115 -2.78 13.66 -12.11
C LEU A 115 -4.28 13.99 -11.98
N LYS A 116 -5.13 13.15 -12.58
CA LYS A 116 -6.57 13.35 -12.77
C LYS A 116 -7.29 13.19 -11.43
N SER A 117 -6.58 12.68 -10.43
CA SER A 117 -6.94 12.84 -9.02
C SER A 117 -5.68 12.81 -8.17
N TRP A 118 -5.56 13.73 -7.21
CA TRP A 118 -4.54 13.66 -6.15
C TRP A 118 -4.59 12.35 -5.36
N LYS A 119 -5.74 11.67 -5.41
CA LYS A 119 -5.95 10.34 -4.88
C LYS A 119 -4.90 9.33 -5.37
N SER A 120 -4.55 9.28 -6.65
CA SER A 120 -3.57 8.30 -7.16
C SER A 120 -2.15 8.57 -6.64
N VAL A 121 -1.79 9.84 -6.44
CA VAL A 121 -0.53 10.23 -5.79
C VAL A 121 -0.52 9.76 -4.34
N VAL A 122 -1.58 10.05 -3.59
CA VAL A 122 -1.71 9.64 -2.18
C VAL A 122 -1.71 8.12 -2.05
N ASP A 123 -2.46 7.39 -2.87
CA ASP A 123 -2.51 5.93 -2.84
C ASP A 123 -1.13 5.32 -3.14
N TYR A 124 -0.41 5.87 -4.13
CA TYR A 124 0.98 5.49 -4.40
C TYR A 124 1.90 5.80 -3.21
N LEU A 125 1.83 7.01 -2.65
CA LEU A 125 2.67 7.43 -1.53
C LEU A 125 2.45 6.54 -0.30
N ARG A 126 1.19 6.29 0.07
CA ARG A 126 0.81 5.40 1.18
C ARG A 126 1.34 3.98 1.00
N LEU A 127 1.17 3.38 -0.18
CA LEU A 127 1.75 2.06 -0.47
C LEU A 127 3.29 2.09 -0.53
N SER A 128 3.88 3.24 -0.88
CA SER A 128 5.33 3.36 -1.08
C SER A 128 6.13 3.55 0.19
N ILE A 129 5.64 4.36 1.12
CA ILE A 129 6.35 4.77 2.35
C ILE A 129 5.46 4.78 3.59
N GLY A 130 4.13 4.70 3.46
CA GLY A 130 3.20 4.95 4.56
C GLY A 130 3.35 4.00 5.75
N ASN A 131 3.79 2.76 5.52
CA ASN A 131 4.05 1.77 6.55
C ASN A 131 5.55 1.50 6.78
N ASN A 132 6.42 2.45 6.44
CA ASN A 132 7.84 2.31 6.75
C ASN A 132 8.04 2.50 8.26
N PRO A 133 8.84 1.64 8.93
CA PRO A 133 9.10 1.74 10.37
C PRO A 133 10.00 2.93 10.73
N VAL A 134 10.68 3.49 9.72
CA VAL A 134 11.48 4.71 9.83
C VAL A 134 10.85 5.81 8.99
N GLU A 135 11.02 7.06 9.42
CA GLU A 135 10.57 8.21 8.67
C GLU A 135 11.33 8.27 7.33
N THR A 136 10.58 8.26 6.23
CA THR A 136 11.10 8.18 4.87
C THR A 136 10.51 9.31 4.05
N VAL A 137 11.37 10.17 3.54
CA VAL A 137 10.96 11.25 2.64
C VAL A 137 11.05 10.75 1.20
N ARG A 138 9.99 10.97 0.45
CA ARG A 138 9.90 10.72 -0.99
C ARG A 138 9.59 12.02 -1.72
N VAL A 139 10.34 12.31 -2.77
CA VAL A 139 10.11 13.45 -3.67
C VAL A 139 9.77 12.94 -5.05
N LEU A 140 8.67 13.42 -5.61
CA LEU A 140 8.24 13.16 -6.98
C LEU A 140 8.56 14.38 -7.83
N PHE A 141 9.47 14.24 -8.79
CA PHE A 141 9.84 15.29 -9.73
C PHE A 141 8.96 15.20 -10.97
N LEU A 142 8.28 16.29 -11.32
CA LEU A 142 7.22 16.34 -12.30
C LEU A 142 7.55 17.31 -13.45
N ASN A 143 7.07 16.99 -14.65
CA ASN A 143 7.11 17.92 -15.79
C ASN A 143 5.92 18.92 -15.77
N LYS A 144 5.82 19.78 -16.78
CA LYS A 144 4.75 20.80 -16.89
C LYS A 144 3.34 20.22 -17.03
N LYS A 145 3.22 18.93 -17.38
CA LYS A 145 1.95 18.19 -17.46
C LYS A 145 1.68 17.37 -16.17
N TYR A 146 2.43 17.64 -15.10
CA TYR A 146 2.40 16.89 -13.84
C TYR A 146 2.68 15.39 -13.99
N THR A 147 3.45 14.99 -14.99
CA THR A 147 3.87 13.60 -15.17
C THR A 147 5.18 13.34 -14.41
N LEU A 148 5.29 12.19 -13.74
CA LEU A 148 6.49 11.78 -13.02
C LEU A 148 7.67 11.57 -13.97
N ILE A 149 8.71 12.38 -13.80
CA ILE A 149 10.00 12.24 -14.49
C ILE A 149 10.87 11.26 -13.69
N ARG A 150 11.04 11.56 -12.40
CA ARG A 150 11.95 10.87 -11.51
C ARG A 150 11.44 10.96 -10.06
N GLU A 151 11.88 10.03 -9.23
CA GLU A 151 11.70 10.10 -7.79
C GLU A 151 13.03 10.12 -7.04
N TYR A 152 13.00 10.64 -5.83
CA TYR A 152 14.07 10.57 -4.84
C TYR A 152 13.51 10.07 -3.52
N VAL A 153 14.30 9.28 -2.80
CA VAL A 153 13.94 8.71 -1.50
C VAL A 153 15.11 8.94 -0.54
N GLN A 154 14.81 9.38 0.67
CA GLN A 154 15.74 9.54 1.77
C GLN A 154 15.12 8.96 3.04
N GLU A 155 15.77 7.98 3.65
CA GLU A 155 15.41 7.51 4.99
C GLU A 155 16.04 8.44 6.02
N LEU A 156 15.21 8.91 6.96
CA LEU A 156 15.61 9.69 8.12
C LEU A 156 15.68 8.68 9.28
N GLY A 157 16.89 8.21 9.59
CA GLY A 157 17.10 7.13 10.56
C GLY A 157 16.59 7.42 11.98
N ALA A 158 16.55 6.39 12.83
CA ALA A 158 15.97 6.42 14.17
C ALA A 158 16.81 7.14 15.26
N ALA A 159 17.99 7.65 14.92
CA ALA A 159 18.87 8.34 15.86
C ALA A 159 19.11 9.77 15.38
N ASP A 160 18.68 10.73 16.20
CA ASP A 160 19.00 12.17 16.18
C ASP A 160 19.43 12.77 14.84
N HIS A 161 18.44 13.38 14.17
CA HIS A 161 18.63 14.45 13.19
C HIS A 161 19.50 14.10 11.96
N THR A 162 19.04 13.17 11.11
CA THR A 162 19.38 13.29 9.68
C THR A 162 18.48 14.35 9.07
N PRO A 163 18.94 15.59 8.83
CA PRO A 163 18.08 16.61 8.24
C PRO A 163 17.74 16.24 6.79
N LEU A 164 16.56 16.69 6.34
CA LEU A 164 16.20 16.63 4.94
C LEU A 164 17.29 17.31 4.09
N CYS A 165 17.88 16.57 3.14
CA CYS A 165 18.95 17.10 2.31
C CYS A 165 18.38 17.98 1.18
N MET A 166 17.92 19.18 1.53
CA MET A 166 17.30 20.14 0.59
C MET A 166 18.21 20.43 -0.62
N ARG A 167 19.53 20.53 -0.39
CA ARG A 167 20.51 20.75 -1.47
C ARG A 167 20.43 19.65 -2.51
N GLU A 168 20.35 18.40 -2.09
CA GLU A 168 20.29 17.26 -2.99
C GLU A 168 18.94 17.18 -3.71
N ILE A 169 17.83 17.50 -3.02
CA ILE A 169 16.50 17.57 -3.63
C ILE A 169 16.47 18.59 -4.77
N ILE A 170 16.96 19.82 -4.52
CA ILE A 170 16.98 20.88 -5.52
C ILE A 170 17.93 20.53 -6.67
N LYS A 171 19.12 19.99 -6.38
CA LYS A 171 20.06 19.52 -7.42
C LYS A 171 19.41 18.47 -8.31
N LYS A 172 18.73 17.47 -7.73
CA LYS A 172 18.04 16.42 -8.49
C LYS A 172 16.87 16.98 -9.31
N CYS A 173 16.09 17.90 -8.75
CA CYS A 173 15.04 18.61 -9.48
C CYS A 173 15.63 19.34 -10.72
N LEU A 174 16.70 20.08 -10.47
CA LEU A 174 17.61 20.77 -11.40
C LEU A 174 17.93 19.92 -12.62
N THR A 175 18.69 18.88 -12.30
CA THR A 175 19.34 18.00 -13.27
C THR A 175 18.37 17.11 -14.04
N CYS A 176 17.17 16.82 -13.51
CA CYS A 176 16.16 16.07 -14.24
C CYS A 176 15.18 16.96 -15.04
N GLY A 177 15.35 18.29 -15.02
CA GLY A 177 14.52 19.23 -15.79
C GLY A 177 13.07 19.29 -15.29
N ALA A 178 12.83 19.03 -14.01
CA ALA A 178 11.50 19.10 -13.44
C ALA A 178 11.05 20.55 -13.26
N SER A 179 9.78 20.82 -13.60
CA SER A 179 9.14 22.13 -13.41
C SER A 179 8.27 22.17 -12.16
N ALA A 180 8.02 21.01 -11.55
CA ALA A 180 7.18 20.87 -10.38
C ALA A 180 7.67 19.70 -9.52
N MET A 181 7.37 19.71 -8.22
CA MET A 181 7.64 18.59 -7.32
C MET A 181 6.52 18.40 -6.29
N VAL A 182 6.29 17.15 -5.89
CA VAL A 182 5.54 16.79 -4.69
C VAL A 182 6.53 16.21 -3.70
N ILE A 183 6.48 16.65 -2.45
CA ILE A 183 7.23 16.03 -1.34
C ILE A 183 6.27 15.26 -0.44
N ALA A 184 6.72 14.15 0.11
CA ALA A 184 5.96 13.42 1.10
C ALA A 184 6.87 12.72 2.11
N HIS A 185 6.40 12.55 3.34
CA HIS A 185 7.04 11.68 4.32
C HIS A 185 6.01 10.88 5.10
N ASN A 186 6.46 9.78 5.70
CA ASN A 186 5.62 9.00 6.61
C ASN A 186 5.92 9.33 8.07
N HIS A 187 4.88 9.27 8.90
CA HIS A 187 5.02 9.28 10.35
C HIS A 187 4.84 7.85 10.87
N PRO A 188 5.91 7.19 11.37
CA PRO A 188 5.78 5.85 11.97
C PRO A 188 4.82 5.81 13.16
N SER A 189 4.57 6.95 13.81
CA SER A 189 3.58 7.10 14.89
C SER A 189 2.13 6.87 14.44
N GLY A 190 1.85 6.88 13.13
CA GLY A 190 0.50 6.75 12.58
C GLY A 190 -0.35 8.03 12.62
N ASN A 191 0.17 9.14 13.16
CA ASN A 191 -0.49 10.44 13.14
C ASN A 191 -0.07 11.21 11.88
N PRO A 192 -0.99 11.62 10.99
CA PRO A 192 -0.64 12.38 9.78
C PRO A 192 -0.43 13.88 10.03
N LEU A 193 -0.64 14.41 11.24
CA LEU A 193 -0.54 15.84 11.51
C LEU A 193 0.90 16.36 11.46
N PRO A 194 1.15 17.54 10.89
CA PRO A 194 2.50 18.09 10.78
C PRO A 194 3.07 18.51 12.13
N SER A 195 4.37 18.25 12.31
CA SER A 195 5.18 18.82 13.37
C SER A 195 5.58 20.28 13.05
N GLN A 196 6.09 21.01 14.05
CA GLN A 196 6.66 22.34 13.82
C GLN A 196 7.85 22.32 12.85
N GLU A 197 8.62 21.22 12.86
CA GLU A 197 9.74 21.05 11.94
C GLU A 197 9.23 20.84 10.51
N ASP A 198 8.14 20.10 10.31
CA ASP A 198 7.50 19.91 9.00
C ASP A 198 7.05 21.26 8.41
N LEU A 199 6.37 22.10 9.22
CA LEU A 199 5.95 23.44 8.80
C LEU A 199 7.15 24.30 8.37
N ARG A 200 8.22 24.28 9.16
CA ARG A 200 9.44 25.05 8.92
C ARG A 200 10.17 24.58 7.64
N ILE A 201 10.34 23.26 7.48
CA ILE A 201 10.98 22.64 6.31
C ILE A 201 10.18 22.96 5.06
N THR A 202 8.86 22.82 5.10
CA THR A 202 7.98 23.09 3.96
C THR A 202 8.05 24.55 3.52
N GLY A 203 7.97 25.48 4.47
CA GLY A 203 8.08 26.91 4.19
C GLY A 203 9.44 27.28 3.60
N LYS A 204 10.53 26.68 4.08
CA LYS A 204 11.86 26.87 3.52
C LYS A 204 11.97 26.29 2.11
N LEU A 205 11.46 25.08 1.88
CA LEU A 205 11.48 24.44 0.57
C LEU A 205 10.66 25.23 -0.46
N LYS A 206 9.46 25.71 -0.09
CA LYS A 206 8.62 26.58 -0.93
C LYS A 206 9.40 27.81 -1.42
N LYS A 207 10.05 28.52 -0.50
CA LYS A 207 10.86 29.72 -0.82
C LYS A 207 12.03 29.39 -1.77
N ILE A 208 12.66 28.23 -1.60
CA ILE A 208 13.76 27.82 -2.48
C ILE A 208 13.23 27.47 -3.87
N CYS A 209 12.14 26.69 -3.96
CA CYS A 209 11.51 26.31 -5.23
C CYS A 209 11.09 27.52 -6.06
N GLN A 210 10.52 28.55 -5.40
CA GLN A 210 10.18 29.84 -6.03
C GLN A 210 11.38 30.56 -6.65
N LYS A 211 12.57 30.47 -6.04
CA LYS A 211 13.78 31.14 -6.54
C LYS A 211 14.41 30.44 -7.75
N VAL A 212 14.01 29.21 -8.03
CA VAL A 212 14.56 28.39 -9.11
C VAL A 212 13.49 27.95 -10.10
N ASP A 213 12.36 28.66 -10.13
CA ASP A 213 11.23 28.44 -11.05
C ASP A 213 10.68 27.00 -11.06
N VAL A 214 10.64 26.37 -9.88
CA VAL A 214 10.01 25.07 -9.66
C VAL A 214 8.78 25.24 -8.76
N GLN A 215 7.66 24.62 -9.13
CA GLN A 215 6.48 24.60 -8.28
C GLN A 215 6.59 23.49 -7.22
N LEU A 216 6.51 23.85 -5.93
CA LEU A 216 6.16 22.86 -4.89
C LEU A 216 4.65 22.67 -4.95
N VAL A 217 4.21 21.54 -5.48
CA VAL A 217 2.80 21.26 -5.78
C VAL A 217 2.01 20.96 -4.51
N ASP A 218 2.55 20.09 -3.67
CA ASP A 218 2.01 19.80 -2.36
C ASP A 218 3.10 19.17 -1.47
N HIS A 219 2.82 19.11 -0.19
CA HIS A 219 3.51 18.32 0.79
C HIS A 219 2.52 17.36 1.46
N PHE A 220 2.75 16.06 1.34
CA PHE A 220 1.94 15.04 1.99
C PHE A 220 2.63 14.43 3.20
N ILE A 221 1.93 14.33 4.32
CA ILE A 221 2.30 13.40 5.39
C ILE A 221 1.41 12.19 5.22
N VAL A 222 1.99 11.00 5.10
CA VAL A 222 1.23 9.77 4.86
C VAL A 222 1.43 8.78 5.99
N THR A 223 0.37 8.07 6.33
CA THR A 223 0.41 6.92 7.23
C THR A 223 -0.16 5.72 6.47
N PRO A 224 -0.18 4.51 7.05
CA PRO A 224 -0.77 3.37 6.37
C PRO A 224 -2.24 3.62 6.01
N HIS A 225 -2.94 4.46 6.78
CA HIS A 225 -4.40 4.57 6.74
C HIS A 225 -4.90 5.97 6.39
N ASP A 226 -4.10 6.99 6.61
CA ASP A 226 -4.50 8.37 6.44
C ASP A 226 -3.39 9.21 5.78
N HIS A 227 -3.70 10.47 5.51
CA HIS A 227 -2.76 11.43 4.98
C HIS A 227 -3.17 12.86 5.37
N PHE A 228 -2.19 13.75 5.35
CA PHE A 228 -2.38 15.18 5.47
C PHE A 228 -1.81 15.85 4.22
N SER A 229 -2.54 16.78 3.63
CA SER A 229 -2.09 17.63 2.52
C SER A 229 -1.91 19.06 3.02
N PHE A 230 -0.73 19.64 2.79
CA PHE A 230 -0.49 21.03 3.16
C PHE A 230 -1.35 22.00 2.33
N VAL A 231 -1.58 21.71 1.04
CA VAL A 231 -2.44 22.55 0.19
C VAL A 231 -3.89 22.52 0.65
N VAL A 232 -4.46 21.33 0.87
CA VAL A 232 -5.87 21.20 1.29
C VAL A 232 -6.12 21.89 2.64
N ASN A 233 -5.11 21.90 3.51
CA ASN A 233 -5.19 22.54 4.83
C ASN A 233 -4.70 24.00 4.84
N GLY A 234 -4.41 24.60 3.68
CA GLY A 234 -4.03 26.02 3.57
C GLY A 234 -2.66 26.39 4.14
N LEU A 235 -1.74 25.41 4.25
CA LEU A 235 -0.38 25.58 4.78
C LEU A 235 0.69 25.74 3.69
N LEU A 236 0.31 25.61 2.42
CA LEU A 236 1.14 25.86 1.23
C LEU A 236 0.40 26.76 0.25
#